data_AF-A0A660QLP5-F1
#
_entry.id   AF-A0A660QLP5-F1
#
_cell.length_a   1.000
_cell.length_b   1.000
_cell.length_c   1.000
_cell.angle_alpha   90.00
_cell.angle_beta   90.00
_cell.angle_gamma   90.00
#
_symmetry.space_group_name_H-M   'P 1'
#
loop_
_entity.id
_entity.type
_entity.pdbx_description
1 polymer ?
#
loop_
_entity_poly.entity_id
_entity_poly.type
_entity_poly.pdbx_seq_one_letter_code
_entity_poly.pdbx_strand_id
1 'polypeptide(L)'
;MPRMKIILDSTSDIPREWIDKLDVTIAPLHIIWPDGNQEDDTRDLDQIRDFYSRISNASALPKTSQPSVGEFVNLFKEIQNAGYEEVLTICISRNLSGTYDSAITASQQVDIPVKVLDTRLASSAMPPVALRARELERAGMSIEEIYKNLEREISQGRYRAIFYVSNFDFLIKGGRVSKFQGFIGSLLKIHVGLWIDPEGKLMPFEKARGLKRAQEMLIRRT
;
A
#
# COMPACT_ATOMS: atom_id res chain seq x y z
N MET A 1 -12.46 25.95 6.24
CA MET A 1 -12.65 24.54 5.82
C MET A 1 -12.32 23.68 7.02
N PRO A 2 -13.00 22.53 7.18
CA PRO A 2 -12.69 21.61 8.27
C PRO A 2 -11.22 21.19 8.18
N ARG A 3 -10.55 21.01 9.31
CA ARG A 3 -9.16 20.54 9.32
C ARG A 3 -9.11 19.05 8.99
N MET A 4 -8.67 18.69 7.78
CA MET A 4 -8.60 17.30 7.33
C MET A 4 -7.26 16.62 7.66
N LYS A 5 -7.32 15.40 8.21
CA LYS A 5 -6.16 14.50 8.33
C LYS A 5 -6.09 13.54 7.15
N ILE A 6 -4.89 13.28 6.64
CA ILE A 6 -4.66 12.20 5.68
C ILE A 6 -4.06 11.02 6.43
N ILE A 7 -4.59 9.82 6.19
CA ILE A 7 -3.99 8.56 6.62
C ILE A 7 -3.53 7.81 5.38
N LEU A 8 -2.32 7.27 5.43
CA LEU A 8 -1.88 6.18 4.54
C LEU A 8 -1.70 4.94 5.39
N ASP A 9 -1.98 3.76 4.85
CA ASP A 9 -1.48 2.55 5.49
C ASP A 9 0.03 2.37 5.23
N SER A 10 0.67 1.55 6.05
CA SER A 10 2.13 1.42 6.05
C SER A 10 2.70 0.82 4.77
N THR A 11 1.88 0.14 3.95
CA THR A 11 2.33 -0.37 2.65
C THR A 11 2.54 0.71 1.60
N SER A 12 2.27 1.99 1.93
CA SER A 12 2.51 3.12 1.04
C SER A 12 3.98 3.43 0.81
N ASP A 13 4.88 2.94 1.67
CA ASP A 13 6.32 3.23 1.62
C ASP A 13 6.62 4.72 1.47
N ILE A 14 5.81 5.58 2.11
CA ILE A 14 5.95 7.03 1.98
C ILE A 14 7.32 7.49 2.49
N PRO A 15 8.03 8.37 1.77
CA PRO A 15 9.25 8.99 2.28
C PRO A 15 8.99 9.72 3.60
N ARG A 16 9.85 9.53 4.60
CA ARG A 16 9.68 10.13 5.94
C ARG A 16 9.53 11.65 5.89
N GLU A 17 10.28 12.32 5.02
CA GLU A 17 10.19 13.77 4.77
C GLU A 17 8.81 14.24 4.30
N TRP A 18 7.98 13.36 3.73
CA TRP A 18 6.64 13.70 3.27
C TRP A 18 5.60 13.58 4.38
N ILE A 19 5.85 12.79 5.42
CA ILE A 19 4.91 12.56 6.52
C ILE A 19 4.55 13.89 7.19
N ASP A 20 5.56 14.61 7.67
CA ASP A 20 5.36 15.90 8.32
C ASP A 20 4.90 16.98 7.33
N LYS A 21 5.47 16.98 6.12
CA LYS A 21 5.17 17.99 5.08
C LYS A 21 3.72 17.92 4.58
N LEU A 22 3.15 16.72 4.53
CA LEU A 22 1.78 16.48 4.07
C LEU A 22 0.80 16.26 5.22
N ASP A 23 1.27 16.33 6.47
CA ASP A 23 0.48 16.06 7.67
C ASP A 23 -0.25 14.71 7.57
N VAL A 24 0.52 13.65 7.35
CA VAL A 24 0.06 12.28 7.16
C VAL A 24 0.26 11.48 8.45
N THR A 25 -0.70 10.62 8.78
CA THR A 25 -0.53 9.56 9.77
C THR A 25 -0.45 8.19 9.09
N ILE A 26 0.36 7.28 9.63
CA ILE A 26 0.51 5.93 9.10
C ILE A 26 -0.32 4.95 9.92
N ALA A 27 -1.19 4.18 9.27
CA ALA A 27 -1.86 3.02 9.86
C ALA A 27 -0.98 1.77 9.66
N PRO A 28 -0.41 1.17 10.73
CA PRO A 28 0.53 0.07 10.60
C PRO A 28 -0.17 -1.23 10.19
N LEU A 29 0.31 -1.86 9.13
CA LEU A 29 0.12 -3.30 8.90
C LEU A 29 1.08 -4.09 9.78
N HIS A 30 0.87 -5.40 9.85
CA HIS A 30 1.62 -6.27 10.75
C HIS A 30 2.28 -7.43 10.02
N ILE A 31 3.48 -7.78 10.49
CA ILE A 31 4.20 -9.00 10.14
C ILE A 31 4.03 -9.99 11.30
N ILE A 32 3.59 -11.20 11.00
CA ILE A 32 3.38 -12.29 11.95
C ILE A 32 4.38 -13.39 11.65
N TRP A 33 5.31 -13.60 12.57
CA TRP A 33 6.36 -14.62 12.46
C TRP A 33 5.84 -16.02 12.83
N PRO A 34 6.51 -17.09 12.37
CA PRO A 34 6.11 -18.47 12.69
C PRO A 34 6.12 -18.82 14.18
N ASP A 35 6.90 -18.09 14.99
CA ASP A 35 6.95 -18.21 16.45
C ASP A 35 5.80 -17.48 17.16
N GLY A 36 4.91 -16.80 16.41
CA GLY A 36 3.79 -16.02 16.92
C GLY A 36 4.12 -14.56 17.22
N ASN A 37 5.39 -14.14 17.10
CA ASN A 37 5.76 -12.74 17.30
C ASN A 37 5.14 -11.86 16.20
N GLN A 38 4.58 -10.72 16.61
CA GLN A 38 4.00 -9.73 15.72
C GLN A 38 4.80 -8.43 15.79
N GLU A 39 5.00 -7.81 14.63
CA GLU A 39 5.73 -6.56 14.48
C GLU A 39 5.03 -5.64 13.48
N ASP A 40 4.96 -4.34 13.78
CA ASP A 40 4.47 -3.33 12.86
C ASP A 40 5.35 -3.24 11.60
N ASP A 41 4.72 -2.95 10.47
CA ASP A 41 5.37 -2.72 9.19
C ASP A 41 5.76 -1.25 9.01
N THR A 42 6.58 -0.72 9.91
CA THR A 42 7.00 0.69 9.95
C THR A 42 8.53 0.85 10.01
N ARG A 43 9.24 -0.17 9.52
CA ARG A 43 10.68 -0.38 9.68
C ARG A 43 11.51 0.77 9.07
N ASP A 44 12.61 1.12 9.73
CA ASP A 44 13.69 1.90 9.11
C ASP A 44 14.60 1.03 8.22
N LEU A 45 15.61 1.65 7.59
CA LEU A 45 16.50 0.95 6.67
C LEU A 45 17.32 -0.16 7.34
N ASP A 46 17.71 0.01 8.59
CA ASP A 46 18.50 -1.00 9.31
C ASP A 46 17.59 -2.16 9.75
N GLN A 47 16.39 -1.86 10.22
CA GLN A 47 15.35 -2.86 10.50
C GLN A 47 14.92 -3.65 9.25
N ILE A 48 14.90 -3.02 8.07
CA ILE A 48 14.66 -3.71 6.79
C ILE A 48 15.80 -4.70 6.48
N ARG A 49 17.06 -4.35 6.74
CA ARG A 49 18.20 -5.25 6.54
C ARG A 49 18.10 -6.47 7.45
N ASP A 50 17.76 -6.25 8.72
CA ASP A 50 17.56 -7.32 9.70
C ASP A 50 16.38 -8.22 9.32
N PHE A 51 15.29 -7.64 8.83
CA PHE A 51 14.14 -8.38 8.30
C PHE A 51 14.53 -9.32 7.16
N TYR A 52 15.27 -8.84 6.16
CA TYR A 52 15.74 -9.68 5.05
C TYR A 52 16.74 -10.74 5.50
N SER A 53 17.61 -10.42 6.48
CA SER A 53 18.50 -11.40 7.10
C SER A 53 17.71 -12.52 7.78
N ARG A 54 16.70 -12.18 8.58
CA ARG A 54 15.83 -13.15 9.26
C ARG A 54 15.06 -14.02 8.26
N ILE A 55 14.49 -13.43 7.20
CA ILE A 55 13.81 -14.19 6.13
C ILE A 55 14.74 -15.16 5.41
N SER A 56 15.98 -14.73 5.10
CA SER A 56 16.94 -15.58 4.39
C SER A 56 17.34 -16.83 5.17
N ASN A 57 17.25 -16.78 6.50
CA ASN A 57 17.57 -17.87 7.42
C ASN A 57 16.34 -18.61 7.96
N ALA A 58 15.12 -18.16 7.62
CA ALA A 58 13.89 -18.72 8.18
C ALA A 58 13.47 -20.02 7.48
N SER A 59 13.09 -21.02 8.28
CA SER A 59 12.51 -22.28 7.79
C SER A 59 11.09 -22.12 7.24
N ALA A 60 10.37 -21.08 7.69
CA ALA A 60 9.04 -20.70 7.24
C ALA A 60 8.96 -19.18 7.06
N LEU A 61 8.25 -18.73 6.03
CA LEU A 61 8.05 -17.30 5.78
C LEU A 61 7.04 -16.72 6.78
N PRO A 62 7.24 -15.45 7.22
CA PRO A 62 6.21 -14.75 7.98
C PRO A 62 4.97 -14.51 7.12
N LYS A 63 3.84 -14.28 7.80
CA LYS A 63 2.59 -13.81 7.19
C LYS A 63 2.43 -12.31 7.44
N THR A 64 1.53 -11.70 6.71
CA THR A 64 1.13 -10.30 6.90
C THR A 64 -0.34 -10.26 7.37
N SER A 65 -0.71 -9.29 8.21
CA SER A 65 -2.11 -8.93 8.43
C SER A 65 -2.32 -7.43 8.25
N GLN A 66 -3.53 -7.09 7.83
CA GLN A 66 -4.03 -5.72 7.79
C GLN A 66 -4.17 -5.14 9.21
N PRO A 67 -4.29 -3.80 9.37
CA PRO A 67 -4.72 -3.23 10.63
C PRO A 67 -6.15 -3.71 10.93
N SER A 68 -6.41 -4.04 12.18
CA SER A 68 -7.73 -4.43 12.64
C SER A 68 -8.71 -3.25 12.62
N VAL A 69 -10.01 -3.56 12.65
CA VAL A 69 -11.06 -2.55 12.81
C VAL A 69 -10.85 -1.72 14.09
N GLY A 70 -10.47 -2.38 15.19
CA GLY A 70 -10.23 -1.71 16.47
C GLY A 70 -9.05 -0.72 16.41
N GLU A 71 -7.98 -1.07 15.70
CA GLU A 71 -6.84 -0.16 15.49
C GLU A 71 -7.25 1.07 14.69
N PHE A 72 -8.02 0.91 13.61
CA PHE A 72 -8.55 2.07 12.87
C PHE A 72 -9.51 2.92 13.70
N VAL A 73 -10.39 2.32 14.51
CA VAL A 73 -11.29 3.06 15.41
C VAL A 73 -10.50 3.91 16.39
N ASN A 74 -9.46 3.33 17.01
CA ASN A 74 -8.59 4.07 17.92
C ASN A 74 -7.87 5.21 17.20
N LEU A 75 -7.32 4.94 16.02
CA LEU A 75 -6.62 5.93 15.20
C LEU A 75 -7.52 7.12 14.82
N PHE A 76 -8.75 6.86 14.40
CA PHE A 76 -9.72 7.92 14.08
C PHE A 76 -10.08 8.76 15.31
N LYS A 77 -10.26 8.12 16.47
CA LYS A 77 -10.53 8.83 17.75
C LYS A 77 -9.34 9.68 18.19
N GLU A 78 -8.12 9.18 18.06
CA GLU A 78 -6.91 9.95 18.35
C GLU A 78 -6.80 11.18 17.45
N ILE A 79 -7.09 11.02 16.16
CA ILE A 79 -7.12 12.13 15.20
C ILE A 79 -8.19 13.16 15.55
N GLN A 80 -9.40 12.70 15.90
CA GLN A 80 -10.48 13.59 16.36
C GLN A 80 -10.07 14.37 17.62
N ASN A 81 -9.49 13.68 18.61
CA ASN A 81 -9.01 14.29 19.86
C ASN A 81 -7.86 15.30 19.64
N ALA A 82 -7.08 15.13 18.56
CA ALA A 82 -6.06 16.08 18.14
C ALA A 82 -6.63 17.33 17.43
N GLY A 83 -7.96 17.45 17.32
CA GLY A 83 -8.66 18.61 16.76
C GLY A 83 -8.80 18.58 15.23
N TYR A 84 -8.66 17.43 14.59
CA TYR A 84 -9.06 17.25 13.21
C TYR A 84 -10.57 17.01 13.13
N GLU A 85 -11.18 17.50 12.06
CA GLU A 85 -12.63 17.51 11.88
C GLU A 85 -13.09 16.51 10.81
N GLU A 86 -12.19 16.04 9.95
CA GLU A 86 -12.46 15.02 8.93
C GLU A 86 -11.20 14.24 8.57
N VAL A 87 -11.36 13.03 8.02
CA VAL A 87 -10.26 12.11 7.70
C VAL A 87 -10.38 11.55 6.29
N LEU A 88 -9.30 11.63 5.51
CA LEU A 88 -9.13 10.90 4.26
C LEU A 88 -8.13 9.75 4.46
N THR A 89 -8.63 8.51 4.48
CA THR A 89 -7.82 7.29 4.59
C THR A 89 -7.56 6.71 3.21
N ILE A 90 -6.29 6.65 2.80
CA ILE A 90 -5.86 6.18 1.49
C ILE A 90 -5.21 4.80 1.67
N CYS A 91 -5.85 3.77 1.14
CA CYS A 91 -5.46 2.38 1.36
C CYS A 91 -4.82 1.73 0.13
N ILE A 92 -3.95 0.75 0.37
CA ILE A 92 -3.53 -0.26 -0.59
C ILE A 92 -4.76 -0.86 -1.27
N SER A 93 -4.56 -1.39 -2.48
CA SER A 93 -5.64 -2.04 -3.20
C SER A 93 -6.37 -3.09 -2.36
N ARG A 94 -7.70 -3.00 -2.32
CA ARG A 94 -8.57 -4.02 -1.72
C ARG A 94 -8.42 -5.43 -2.31
N ASN A 95 -7.85 -5.55 -3.52
CA ASN A 95 -7.54 -6.85 -4.13
C ASN A 95 -6.22 -7.45 -3.61
N LEU A 96 -5.42 -6.71 -2.85
CA LEU A 96 -4.14 -7.16 -2.28
C LEU A 96 -4.21 -7.35 -0.76
N SER A 97 -5.07 -6.59 -0.08
CA SER A 97 -5.23 -6.59 1.37
C SER A 97 -6.65 -6.19 1.79
N GLY A 98 -7.11 -6.71 2.93
CA GLY A 98 -8.38 -6.31 3.55
C GLY A 98 -8.34 -4.96 4.28
N THR A 99 -7.26 -4.18 4.13
CA THR A 99 -7.05 -2.90 4.84
C THR A 99 -8.16 -1.89 4.54
N TYR A 100 -8.58 -1.80 3.27
CA TYR A 100 -9.71 -0.95 2.87
C TYR A 100 -11.01 -1.33 3.60
N ASP A 101 -11.33 -2.62 3.68
CA ASP A 101 -12.55 -3.10 4.32
C ASP A 101 -12.53 -2.86 5.84
N SER A 102 -11.36 -3.04 6.48
CA SER A 102 -11.17 -2.73 7.90
C SER A 102 -11.36 -1.24 8.19
N ALA A 103 -10.80 -0.35 7.36
CA ALA A 103 -10.97 1.09 7.49
C ALA A 103 -12.42 1.53 7.25
N ILE A 104 -13.10 0.97 6.24
CA ILE A 104 -14.54 1.22 5.99
C ILE A 104 -15.37 0.80 7.21
N THR A 105 -15.15 -0.40 7.74
CA THR A 105 -15.90 -0.89 8.90
C THR A 105 -15.65 -0.03 10.13
N ALA A 106 -14.42 0.42 10.36
CA ALA A 106 -14.07 1.30 11.46
C ALA A 106 -14.69 2.71 11.32
N SER A 107 -14.77 3.24 10.09
CA SER A 107 -15.38 4.56 9.85
C SER A 107 -16.85 4.66 10.25
N GLN A 108 -17.56 3.54 10.30
CA GLN A 108 -18.96 3.46 10.73
C GLN A 108 -19.11 3.46 12.27
N GLN A 109 -18.02 3.40 13.02
CA GLN A 109 -18.00 3.28 14.48
C GLN A 109 -17.46 4.53 15.18
N VAL A 110 -17.26 5.62 14.44
CA VAL A 110 -16.73 6.89 14.94
C VAL A 110 -17.56 8.06 14.41
N ASP A 111 -17.59 9.15 15.16
CA ASP A 111 -18.38 10.34 14.81
C ASP A 111 -17.67 11.27 13.82
N ILE A 112 -16.33 11.24 13.78
CA ILE A 112 -15.56 12.03 12.83
C ILE A 112 -15.84 11.54 11.40
N PRO A 113 -16.22 12.43 10.45
CA PRO A 113 -16.37 12.06 9.05
C PRO A 113 -15.10 11.45 8.47
N VAL A 114 -15.22 10.25 7.89
CA VAL A 114 -14.10 9.55 7.23
C VAL A 114 -14.45 9.20 5.79
N LYS A 115 -13.53 9.48 4.86
CA LYS A 115 -13.52 8.92 3.51
C LYS A 115 -12.40 7.91 3.38
N VAL A 116 -12.73 6.72 2.90
CA VAL A 116 -11.75 5.66 2.66
C VAL A 116 -11.62 5.46 1.15
N LEU A 117 -10.42 5.63 0.62
CA LEU A 117 -10.08 5.56 -0.78
C LEU A 117 -9.28 4.29 -1.08
N ASP A 118 -9.80 3.45 -1.98
CA ASP A 118 -9.07 2.33 -2.58
C ASP A 118 -8.14 2.86 -3.69
N THR A 119 -6.83 2.87 -3.45
CA THR A 119 -5.87 3.38 -4.43
C THR A 119 -5.79 2.52 -5.69
N ARG A 120 -6.17 1.23 -5.62
CA ARG A 120 -5.83 0.22 -6.63
C ARG A 120 -4.33 0.13 -6.93
N LEU A 121 -3.50 0.47 -5.94
CA LEU A 121 -2.04 0.49 -6.02
C LEU A 121 -1.45 -0.16 -4.77
N ALA A 122 -0.13 -0.16 -4.68
CA ALA A 122 0.65 -0.54 -3.50
C ALA A 122 1.98 0.22 -3.51
N SER A 123 2.70 0.24 -2.38
CA SER A 123 4.05 0.80 -2.27
C SER A 123 4.10 2.26 -2.73
N SER A 124 5.25 2.68 -3.27
CA SER A 124 5.58 4.05 -3.66
C SER A 124 4.65 4.69 -4.71
N ALA A 125 3.70 3.93 -5.28
CA ALA A 125 2.66 4.46 -6.15
C ALA A 125 1.50 5.12 -5.37
N MET A 126 1.38 4.88 -4.06
CA MET A 126 0.32 5.45 -3.21
C MET A 126 0.59 6.88 -2.73
N PRO A 127 1.80 7.27 -2.26
CA PRO A 127 2.06 8.62 -1.75
C PRO A 127 1.75 9.78 -2.71
N PRO A 128 1.92 9.66 -4.04
CA PRO A 128 1.48 10.68 -4.99
C PRO A 128 -0.02 11.01 -4.89
N VAL A 129 -0.86 10.05 -4.49
CA VAL A 129 -2.30 10.26 -4.26
C VAL A 129 -2.52 11.13 -3.03
N ALA A 130 -1.76 10.92 -1.95
CA ALA A 130 -1.82 11.75 -0.74
C ALA A 130 -1.30 13.18 -1.00
N LEU A 131 -0.21 13.32 -1.76
CA LEU A 131 0.27 14.62 -2.22
C LEU A 131 -0.82 15.36 -2.99
N ARG A 132 -1.47 14.66 -3.95
CA ARG A 132 -2.57 15.23 -4.73
C ARG A 132 -3.75 15.62 -3.86
N ALA A 133 -4.13 14.80 -2.88
CA ALA A 133 -5.18 15.13 -1.93
C ALA A 133 -4.89 16.46 -1.20
N ARG A 134 -3.64 16.63 -0.74
CA ARG A 134 -3.22 17.84 -0.02
C ARG A 134 -3.13 19.07 -0.94
N GLU A 135 -2.80 18.91 -2.22
CA GLU A 135 -2.91 19.99 -3.22
C GLU A 135 -4.36 20.45 -3.40
N LEU A 136 -5.30 19.51 -3.53
CA LEU A 136 -6.72 19.82 -3.75
C LEU A 136 -7.35 20.46 -2.51
N GLU A 137 -6.99 19.99 -1.31
CA GLU A 137 -7.39 20.63 -0.05
C GLU A 137 -6.90 22.08 0.04
N ARG A 138 -5.61 22.32 -0.27
CA ARG A 138 -5.03 23.68 -0.29
C ARG A 138 -5.67 24.58 -1.36
N ALA A 139 -6.19 24.00 -2.43
CA ALA A 139 -6.97 24.71 -3.45
C ALA A 139 -8.41 25.00 -3.01
N GLY A 140 -8.81 24.53 -1.83
CA GLY A 140 -10.06 24.86 -1.19
C GLY A 140 -11.21 23.89 -1.42
N MET A 141 -10.91 22.69 -1.93
CA MET A 141 -11.92 21.68 -2.19
C MET A 141 -12.34 20.96 -0.89
N SER A 142 -13.61 20.59 -0.81
CA SER A 142 -14.12 19.74 0.28
C SER A 142 -13.62 18.30 0.15
N ILE A 143 -13.62 17.54 1.26
CA ILE A 143 -13.20 16.12 1.25
C ILE A 143 -13.99 15.27 0.24
N GLU A 144 -15.27 15.57 0.02
CA GLU A 144 -16.11 14.87 -0.99
C GLU A 144 -15.62 15.12 -2.41
N GLU A 145 -15.27 16.37 -2.73
CA GLU A 145 -14.76 16.74 -4.04
C GLU A 145 -13.36 16.17 -4.26
N ILE A 146 -12.51 16.19 -3.22
CA ILE A 146 -11.18 15.58 -3.23
C ILE A 146 -11.31 14.07 -3.50
N TYR A 147 -12.14 13.36 -2.73
CA TYR A 147 -12.37 11.93 -2.89
C TYR A 147 -12.79 11.58 -4.32
N LYS A 148 -13.81 12.27 -4.85
CA LYS A 148 -14.32 12.04 -6.22
C LYS A 148 -13.26 12.34 -7.29
N ASN A 149 -12.45 13.38 -7.08
CA ASN A 149 -11.38 13.73 -8.01
C ASN A 149 -10.30 12.66 -8.04
N LEU A 150 -9.83 12.21 -6.86
CA LEU A 150 -8.82 11.16 -6.75
C LEU A 150 -9.33 9.83 -7.33
N GLU A 151 -10.56 9.42 -7.02
CA GLU A 151 -11.18 8.22 -7.59
C GLU A 151 -11.22 8.26 -9.12
N ARG A 152 -11.61 9.42 -9.70
CA ARG A 152 -11.58 9.65 -11.15
C ARG A 152 -10.16 9.55 -11.70
N GLU A 153 -9.18 10.21 -11.09
CA GLU A 153 -7.79 10.18 -11.55
C GLU A 153 -7.20 8.76 -11.51
N ILE A 154 -7.49 7.99 -10.45
CA ILE A 154 -7.10 6.58 -10.31
C ILE A 154 -7.73 5.74 -11.43
N SER A 155 -9.05 5.86 -11.65
CA SER A 155 -9.75 5.10 -12.70
C SER A 155 -9.31 5.46 -14.12
N GLN A 156 -8.81 6.67 -14.34
CA GLN A 156 -8.22 7.10 -15.61
C GLN A 156 -6.75 6.65 -15.79
N GLY A 157 -6.19 5.95 -14.80
CA GLY A 157 -4.83 5.41 -14.88
C GLY A 157 -3.73 6.46 -14.76
N ARG A 158 -4.00 7.58 -14.07
CA ARG A 158 -3.01 8.62 -13.75
C ARG A 158 -1.85 8.07 -12.93
N TYR A 159 -2.12 7.06 -12.10
CA TYR A 159 -1.15 6.40 -11.23
C TYR A 159 -0.96 4.95 -11.68
N ARG A 160 0.29 4.48 -11.71
CA ARG A 160 0.64 3.13 -12.17
C ARG A 160 1.76 2.56 -11.32
N ALA A 161 1.71 1.26 -11.06
CA ALA A 161 2.79 0.50 -10.44
C ALA A 161 3.27 -0.56 -11.44
N ILE A 162 4.54 -0.46 -11.86
CA ILE A 162 5.20 -1.41 -12.75
C ILE A 162 6.57 -1.70 -12.13
N PHE A 163 6.88 -2.97 -11.91
CA PHE A 163 8.09 -3.39 -11.22
C PHE A 163 8.50 -4.79 -11.65
N TYR A 164 9.67 -5.26 -11.19
CA TYR A 164 10.04 -6.66 -11.34
C TYR A 164 10.43 -7.26 -10.01
N VAL A 165 10.30 -8.58 -9.88
CA VAL A 165 10.81 -9.35 -8.74
C VAL A 165 11.85 -10.35 -9.19
N SER A 166 12.86 -10.55 -8.35
CA SER A 166 13.90 -11.58 -8.56
C SER A 166 13.50 -12.94 -7.98
N ASN A 167 12.49 -12.98 -7.10
CA ASN A 167 11.95 -14.20 -6.53
C ASN A 167 10.42 -14.12 -6.54
N PHE A 168 9.80 -14.78 -7.53
CA PHE A 168 8.36 -14.81 -7.71
C PHE A 168 7.63 -15.68 -6.68
N ASP A 169 8.35 -16.59 -6.01
CA ASP A 169 7.76 -17.56 -5.07
C ASP A 169 7.13 -16.87 -3.85
N PHE A 170 7.66 -15.73 -3.40
CA PHE A 170 7.08 -14.96 -2.31
C PHE A 170 5.65 -14.51 -2.63
N LEU A 171 5.38 -14.09 -3.86
CA LEU A 171 4.06 -13.62 -4.26
C LEU A 171 3.06 -14.78 -4.35
N ILE A 172 3.51 -15.96 -4.79
CA ILE A 172 2.68 -17.17 -4.88
C ILE A 172 2.35 -17.67 -3.48
N LYS A 173 3.36 -17.86 -2.62
CA LYS A 173 3.18 -18.29 -1.23
C LYS A 173 2.34 -17.29 -0.44
N GLY A 174 2.47 -16.01 -0.74
CA GLY A 174 1.63 -14.94 -0.20
C GLY A 174 0.21 -14.90 -0.76
N GLY A 175 -0.10 -15.64 -1.83
CA GLY A 175 -1.45 -15.76 -2.40
C GLY A 175 -1.88 -14.63 -3.34
N ARG A 176 -1.07 -13.57 -3.51
CA ARG A 176 -1.43 -12.35 -4.27
C ARG A 176 -1.32 -12.50 -5.79
N VAL A 177 -0.67 -13.56 -6.27
CA VAL A 177 -0.60 -13.94 -7.71
C VAL A 177 -1.06 -15.38 -7.95
N SER A 178 -1.90 -15.93 -7.06
CA SER A 178 -2.30 -17.35 -7.06
C SER A 178 -2.90 -17.87 -8.37
N LYS A 179 -3.48 -17.00 -9.21
CA LYS A 179 -4.02 -17.34 -10.54
C LYS A 179 -2.95 -17.49 -11.64
N PHE A 180 -1.69 -17.19 -11.35
CA PHE A 180 -0.59 -17.15 -12.32
C PHE A 180 0.47 -18.23 -12.06
N GLN A 181 0.05 -19.42 -11.65
CA GLN A 181 0.96 -20.57 -11.42
C GLN A 181 1.76 -20.96 -12.68
N GLY A 182 1.29 -20.63 -13.88
CA GLY A 182 2.04 -20.84 -15.13
C GLY A 182 3.36 -20.06 -15.23
N PHE A 183 3.61 -19.11 -14.33
CA PHE A 183 4.91 -18.44 -14.22
C PHE A 183 5.97 -19.25 -13.45
N ILE A 184 5.60 -20.38 -12.81
CA ILE A 184 6.45 -21.31 -12.01
C ILE A 184 7.31 -22.22 -12.91
N GLY A 185 8.19 -21.62 -13.73
CA GLY A 185 9.24 -22.37 -14.44
C GLY A 185 10.52 -22.48 -13.61
N SER A 186 11.59 -23.06 -14.15
CA SER A 186 12.93 -22.98 -13.53
C SER A 186 13.41 -21.51 -13.48
N LEU A 187 13.04 -20.82 -12.40
CA LEU A 187 13.20 -19.37 -12.21
C LEU A 187 14.62 -18.95 -11.77
N LEU A 188 15.61 -19.84 -11.87
CA LEU A 188 16.99 -19.52 -11.52
C LEU A 188 17.51 -18.38 -12.40
N LYS A 189 17.69 -17.20 -11.79
CA LYS A 189 18.17 -15.95 -12.42
C LYS A 189 17.19 -15.30 -13.42
N ILE A 190 15.88 -15.49 -13.23
CA ILE A 190 14.84 -14.82 -14.03
C ILE A 190 14.13 -13.77 -13.17
N HIS A 191 14.05 -12.55 -13.68
CA HIS A 191 13.20 -11.50 -13.15
C HIS A 191 11.81 -11.59 -13.80
N VAL A 192 10.75 -11.43 -13.01
CA VAL A 192 9.37 -11.41 -13.51
C VAL A 192 8.85 -9.99 -13.42
N GLY A 193 8.49 -9.42 -14.57
CA GLY A 193 7.82 -8.13 -14.67
C GLY A 193 6.36 -8.23 -14.22
N LEU A 194 5.95 -7.29 -13.38
CA LEU A 194 4.65 -7.18 -12.75
C LEU A 194 4.11 -5.78 -12.93
N TRP A 195 2.79 -5.68 -13.01
CA TRP A 195 2.07 -4.42 -12.87
C TRP A 195 0.81 -4.63 -12.05
N ILE A 196 0.25 -3.55 -11.52
CA ILE A 196 -1.08 -3.58 -10.91
C ILE A 196 -2.11 -3.15 -11.96
N ASP A 197 -3.10 -4.00 -12.23
CA ASP A 197 -4.14 -3.74 -13.23
C ASP A 197 -5.15 -2.67 -12.80
N PRO A 198 -6.03 -2.16 -13.69
CA PRO A 198 -7.04 -1.16 -13.34
C PRO A 198 -8.01 -1.62 -12.25
N GLU A 199 -8.12 -2.93 -12.01
CA GLU A 199 -8.88 -3.53 -10.92
C GLU A 199 -8.08 -3.61 -9.60
N GLY A 200 -6.78 -3.33 -9.60
CA GLY A 200 -5.93 -3.36 -8.41
C GLY A 200 -5.25 -4.71 -8.13
N LYS A 201 -5.19 -5.63 -9.09
CA LYS A 201 -4.58 -6.96 -8.94
C LYS A 201 -3.16 -7.00 -9.49
N LEU A 202 -2.33 -7.84 -8.89
CA LEU A 202 -0.98 -8.09 -9.40
C LEU A 202 -1.01 -9.00 -10.62
N MET A 203 -0.50 -8.48 -11.73
CA MET A 203 -0.51 -9.15 -13.03
C MET A 203 0.94 -9.30 -13.55
N PRO A 204 1.44 -10.53 -13.71
CA PRO A 204 2.72 -10.74 -14.38
C PRO A 204 2.58 -10.50 -15.89
N PHE A 205 3.60 -9.94 -16.53
CA PHE A 205 3.53 -9.60 -17.96
C PHE A 205 4.70 -10.10 -18.81
N GLU A 206 5.92 -10.17 -18.27
CA GLU A 206 7.10 -10.61 -19.03
C GLU A 206 8.15 -11.25 -18.10
N LYS A 207 9.00 -12.12 -18.64
CA LYS A 207 10.16 -12.72 -17.95
C LYS A 207 11.44 -12.19 -18.59
N ALA A 208 12.37 -11.71 -17.79
CA ALA A 208 13.66 -11.20 -18.25
C ALA A 208 14.82 -11.91 -17.55
N ARG A 209 15.85 -12.28 -18.32
CA ARG A 209 17.10 -12.86 -17.78
C ARG A 209 18.16 -11.77 -17.65
N GLY A 210 18.63 -11.55 -16.42
CA GLY A 210 19.61 -10.52 -16.10
C GLY A 210 19.01 -9.13 -15.94
N LEU A 211 19.70 -8.30 -15.14
CA LEU A 211 19.20 -6.99 -14.70
C LEU A 211 18.91 -6.03 -15.86
N LYS A 212 19.81 -5.95 -16.85
CA LYS A 212 19.66 -5.05 -18.00
C LYS A 212 18.35 -5.28 -18.76
N ARG A 213 18.04 -6.55 -19.07
CA ARG A 213 16.79 -6.89 -19.76
C ARG A 213 15.56 -6.64 -18.90
N ALA A 214 15.65 -6.82 -17.58
CA ALA A 214 14.56 -6.51 -16.66
C ALA A 214 14.26 -5.01 -16.63
N GLN A 215 15.29 -4.16 -16.65
CA GLN A 215 15.13 -2.70 -16.75
C GLN A 215 14.52 -2.28 -18.10
N GLU A 216 15.03 -2.82 -19.21
CA GLU A 216 14.47 -2.57 -20.55
C GLU A 216 12.99 -2.99 -20.64
N MET A 217 12.62 -4.12 -20.02
CA MET A 217 11.25 -4.61 -19.92
C MET A 217 10.33 -3.62 -19.19
N LEU A 218 10.77 -2.98 -18.10
CA LEU A 218 9.97 -1.95 -17.42
C LEU A 218 9.78 -0.71 -18.30
N ILE A 219 10.85 -0.23 -18.94
CA ILE A 219 10.81 0.98 -19.78
C ILE A 219 9.80 0.81 -20.93
N ARG A 220 9.79 -0.35 -21.60
CA ARG A 220 8.84 -0.63 -22.69
C ARG A 220 7.38 -0.69 -22.26
N ARG A 221 7.12 -0.95 -20.97
CA ARG A 221 5.76 -1.11 -20.41
C ARG A 221 5.16 0.20 -19.90
N THR A 222 5.99 1.24 -19.75
CA THR A 222 5.60 2.55 -19.17
C THR A 222 4.77 3.34 -20.17
#